data_AF-A0A8C3IIC2-F1
#
_entry.id   AF-A0A8C3IIC2-F1
#
_cell.length_a   1.000
_cell.length_b   1.000
_cell.length_c   1.000
_cell.angle_alpha   90.00
_cell.angle_beta   90.00
_cell.angle_gamma   90.00
#
_symmetry.space_group_name_H-M   'P 1'
#
loop_
_entity.id
_entity.type
_entity.pdbx_description
1 polymer ?
#
loop_
_entity_poly.entity_id
_entity_poly.type
_entity_poly.pdbx_seq_one_letter_code
_entity_poly.pdbx_strand_id
1 'polypeptide(L)'
;MHPDLSPHLHSEECNRVISLLKECHKEDRRSLGGWLLHTFLRFFGHCNDLDREMRKCLKKEYQENRAKSQAHAEEMRQRLINASKHSES
;
A
#
# COMPACT_ATOMS: atom_id res chain seq x y z
N MET A 1 8.86 8.32 -0.21
CA MET A 1 8.80 7.14 0.67
C MET A 1 7.80 6.17 0.08
N HIS A 2 8.24 5.01 -0.41
CA HIS A 2 7.34 3.96 -0.89
C HIS A 2 6.93 3.10 0.32
N PRO A 3 5.64 2.86 0.59
CA PRO A 3 5.23 1.87 1.60
C PRO A 3 5.76 0.48 1.20
N ASP A 4 6.09 -0.36 2.18
CA ASP A 4 6.65 -1.69 1.90
C ASP A 4 5.66 -2.53 1.07
N LEU A 5 6.06 -3.00 -0.13
CA LEU A 5 5.22 -3.78 -1.06
C LEU A 5 5.27 -5.29 -0.74
N SER A 6 5.37 -5.61 0.55
CA SER A 6 5.48 -6.98 0.99
C SER A 6 4.10 -7.65 0.85
N PRO A 7 3.99 -8.81 0.17
CA PRO A 7 2.71 -9.40 -0.22
C PRO A 7 1.81 -9.79 0.96
N HIS A 8 2.36 -9.89 2.17
CA HIS A 8 1.59 -10.16 3.38
C HIS A 8 0.83 -8.96 3.93
N LEU A 9 1.16 -7.74 3.49
CA LEU A 9 0.55 -6.51 4.02
C LEU A 9 -0.69 -6.07 3.23
N HIS A 10 -0.89 -6.66 2.05
CA HIS A 10 -1.91 -6.22 1.11
C HIS A 10 -2.93 -7.33 0.81
N SER A 11 -4.10 -6.90 0.38
CA SER A 11 -5.17 -7.71 -0.17
C SER A 11 -4.72 -8.46 -1.42
N GLU A 12 -5.38 -9.58 -1.73
CA GLU A 12 -5.04 -10.41 -2.89
C GLU A 12 -5.11 -9.64 -4.22
N GLU A 13 -6.05 -8.70 -4.34
CA GLU A 13 -6.18 -7.84 -5.52
C GLU A 13 -4.98 -6.91 -5.68
N CYS A 14 -4.53 -6.27 -4.59
CA CYS A 14 -3.32 -5.45 -4.60
C CYS A 14 -2.07 -6.28 -4.94
N ASN A 15 -1.98 -7.47 -4.37
CA ASN A 15 -0.83 -8.35 -4.56
C ASN A 15 -0.63 -8.75 -6.02
N ARG A 16 -1.70 -8.95 -6.78
CA ARG A 16 -1.61 -9.20 -8.22
C ARG A 16 -0.99 -8.01 -8.95
N VAL A 17 -1.44 -6.78 -8.68
CA VAL A 17 -0.90 -5.56 -9.30
C VAL A 17 0.56 -5.34 -8.91
N ILE A 18 0.92 -5.59 -7.64
CA ILE A 18 2.29 -5.50 -7.15
C ILE A 18 3.20 -6.53 -7.84
N SER A 19 2.74 -7.76 -8.05
CA SER A 19 3.49 -8.79 -8.78
C SER A 19 3.72 -8.38 -10.24
N LEU A 20 2.69 -7.87 -10.92
CA LEU A 20 2.81 -7.35 -12.29
C LEU A 20 3.79 -6.18 -12.39
N LEU A 21 3.77 -5.26 -11.42
CA LEU A 21 4.72 -4.15 -11.37
C LEU A 21 6.16 -4.65 -11.16
N LYS A 22 6.36 -5.64 -10.28
CA LYS A 22 7.67 -6.27 -10.05
C LYS A 22 8.18 -6.97 -11.31
N GLU A 23 7.30 -7.61 -12.07
CA GLU A 23 7.62 -8.23 -13.36
C GLU A 23 8.01 -7.18 -14.41
N CYS A 24 7.25 -6.09 -14.52
CA CYS A 24 7.54 -4.97 -15.41
C CYS A 24 8.93 -4.37 -15.14
N HIS A 25 9.25 -4.11 -13.86
CA HIS A 25 10.57 -3.60 -13.45
C HIS A 25 11.70 -4.63 -13.64
N LYS A 26 11.40 -5.93 -13.60
CA LYS A 26 12.37 -7.01 -13.82
C LYS A 26 12.67 -7.21 -15.31
N GLU A 27 11.65 -7.06 -16.15
CA GLU A 27 11.76 -7.06 -17.61
C GLU A 27 12.63 -5.90 -18.09
N ASP A 28 12.34 -4.68 -17.60
CA ASP A 28 13.12 -3.46 -17.91
C ASP A 28 14.60 -3.60 -17.56
N ARG A 29 14.91 -4.24 -16.42
CA ARG A 29 16.28 -4.47 -15.97
C ARG A 29 17.02 -5.53 -16.79
N ARG A 30 16.30 -6.49 -17.38
CA ARG A 30 16.88 -7.59 -18.18
C ARG A 30 17.15 -7.19 -19.64
N SER A 31 16.52 -6.13 -20.13
CA SER A 31 16.79 -5.62 -21.47
C SER A 31 18.23 -5.09 -21.59
N LEU A 32 18.97 -5.57 -22.61
CA LEU A 32 20.33 -5.14 -22.96
C LEU A 32 20.34 -3.65 -23.29
N GLY A 33 20.61 -2.81 -22.28
CA GLY A 33 20.46 -1.35 -22.37
C GLY A 33 19.72 -0.72 -21.18
N GLY A 34 19.33 -1.51 -20.17
CA GLY A 34 18.47 -1.10 -19.05
C GLY A 34 18.86 0.19 -18.32
N TRP A 35 20.13 0.61 -18.27
CA TRP A 35 20.51 1.89 -17.65
C TRP A 35 20.23 3.12 -18.56
N LEU A 36 20.46 3.00 -19.87
CA LEU A 36 20.13 4.03 -20.87
C LEU A 36 18.62 4.09 -21.13
N LEU A 37 17.97 2.92 -21.18
CA LEU A 37 16.55 2.77 -21.41
C LEU A 37 15.73 3.20 -20.19
N HIS A 38 16.18 2.97 -18.95
CA HIS A 38 15.50 3.47 -17.74
C HIS A 38 15.48 5.01 -17.66
N THR A 39 16.46 5.70 -18.24
CA THR A 39 16.45 7.18 -18.29
C THR A 39 15.50 7.71 -19.36
N PHE A 40 15.38 7.06 -20.53
CA PHE A 40 14.45 7.44 -21.60
C PHE A 40 13.02 6.94 -21.37
N LEU A 41 12.80 5.71 -20.88
CA LEU A 41 11.48 5.15 -20.54
C LEU A 41 10.86 5.81 -19.32
N ARG A 42 11.67 6.41 -18.43
CA ARG A 42 11.17 7.32 -17.39
C ARG A 42 10.42 8.52 -17.99
N PHE A 43 10.73 8.91 -19.23
CA PHE A 43 9.94 9.89 -19.99
C PHE A 43 8.76 9.28 -20.75
N PHE A 44 8.82 7.99 -21.13
CA PHE A 44 7.73 7.32 -21.87
C PHE A 44 6.67 6.65 -20.99
N GLY A 45 6.86 6.58 -19.67
CA GLY A 45 5.86 6.05 -18.75
C GLY A 45 5.67 4.53 -18.85
N HIS A 46 6.75 3.80 -19.14
CA HIS A 46 6.71 2.33 -19.06
C HIS A 46 6.37 1.92 -17.62
N CYS A 47 5.46 0.96 -17.45
CA CYS A 47 4.86 0.55 -16.18
C CYS A 47 3.97 1.59 -15.46
N ASN A 48 3.74 2.80 -16.00
CA ASN A 48 3.01 3.87 -15.30
C ASN A 48 1.53 3.53 -15.01
N ASP A 49 0.89 2.73 -15.86
CA ASP A 49 -0.49 2.26 -15.64
C ASP A 49 -0.58 1.32 -14.42
N LEU A 50 0.36 0.37 -14.32
CA LEU A 50 0.49 -0.53 -13.17
C LEU A 50 0.84 0.25 -11.90
N ASP A 51 1.72 1.25 -12.00
CA ASP A 51 2.06 2.17 -10.91
C ASP A 51 0.83 2.94 -10.42
N ARG A 52 -0.04 3.38 -11.34
CA ARG A 52 -1.29 4.08 -11.02
C ARG A 52 -2.29 3.17 -10.32
N GLU A 53 -2.44 1.94 -10.78
CA GLU A 53 -3.32 0.95 -10.14
C GLU A 53 -2.82 0.56 -8.75
N MET A 54 -1.52 0.30 -8.62
CA MET A 54 -0.90 0.03 -7.33
C MET A 54 -1.16 1.18 -6.34
N ARG A 55 -0.96 2.44 -6.76
CA ARG A 55 -1.21 3.60 -5.91
C ARG A 55 -2.67 3.72 -5.46
N LYS A 56 -3.62 3.41 -6.34
CA LYS A 56 -5.05 3.40 -5.99
C LYS A 56 -5.34 2.35 -4.92
N CYS A 57 -4.81 1.15 -5.11
CA CYS A 57 -5.02 0.06 -4.17
C CYS A 57 -4.39 0.35 -2.80
N LEU A 58 -3.12 0.75 -2.76
CA LEU A 58 -2.43 1.13 -1.51
C LEU A 58 -3.14 2.27 -0.77
N LYS A 59 -3.68 3.25 -1.51
CA LYS A 59 -4.45 4.35 -0.91
C LYS A 59 -5.73 3.86 -0.25
N LYS A 60 -6.44 2.93 -0.88
CA LYS A 60 -7.66 2.33 -0.33
C LYS A 60 -7.36 1.55 0.95
N GLU A 61 -6.34 0.69 0.94
CA GLU A 61 -5.93 -0.07 2.12
C GLU A 61 -5.50 0.83 3.28
N TYR A 62 -4.75 1.89 2.98
CA TYR A 62 -4.37 2.87 3.99
C TYR A 62 -5.59 3.54 4.63
N GLN A 63 -6.60 3.90 3.84
CA GLN A 63 -7.85 4.48 4.33
C GLN A 63 -8.62 3.50 5.21
N GLU A 64 -8.74 2.24 4.78
CA GLU A 64 -9.42 1.19 5.54
C GLU A 64 -8.73 0.89 6.87
N ASN A 65 -7.40 0.76 6.87
CA ASN A 65 -6.62 0.53 8.08
C ASN A 65 -6.71 1.71 9.05
N ARG A 66 -6.74 2.94 8.52
CA ARG A 66 -6.94 4.15 9.33
C ARG A 66 -8.33 4.16 9.97
N ALA A 67 -9.38 3.80 9.24
CA ALA A 67 -10.73 3.72 9.77
C ALA A 67 -10.85 2.64 10.87
N LYS A 68 -10.27 1.45 10.64
CA LYS A 68 -10.23 0.37 11.65
C LYS A 68 -9.49 0.78 12.91
N SER A 69 -8.34 1.44 12.75
CA SER A 69 -7.55 1.93 13.88
C SER A 69 -8.30 3.01 14.68
N GLN A 70 -9.01 3.92 14.00
CA GLN A 70 -9.85 4.92 14.65
C GLN A 70 -11.00 4.28 15.44
N ALA A 71 -11.74 3.36 14.83
CA ALA A 71 -12.83 2.64 15.49
C ALA A 71 -12.33 1.87 16.73
N HIS A 72 -11.19 1.19 16.63
CA HIS A 72 -10.60 0.47 17.76
C HIS A 72 -10.12 1.42 18.88
N ALA A 73 -9.55 2.57 18.52
CA ALA A 73 -9.13 3.57 19.50
C ALA A 73 -10.35 4.20 20.22
N GLU A 74 -11.45 4.44 19.51
CA GLU A 74 -12.71 4.92 20.09
C GLU A 74 -13.33 3.89 21.03
N GLU A 75 -13.37 2.62 20.62
CA GLU A 75 -13.82 1.51 21.46
C GLU A 75 -12.99 1.42 22.75
N MET A 76 -11.66 1.48 22.64
CA MET A 76 -10.77 1.44 23.79
C MET A 76 -10.99 2.63 24.73
N ARG A 77 -11.18 3.84 24.19
CA ARG A 77 -11.52 5.04 24.99
C ARG A 77 -12.83 4.86 25.74
N GLN A 78 -13.88 4.34 25.09
CA GLN A 78 -15.16 4.08 25.74
C GLN A 78 -15.04 3.04 26.85
N ARG A 79 -14.26 1.97 26.65
CA ARG A 79 -13.98 0.96 27.68
C ARG A 79 -13.32 1.58 28.91
N LEU A 80 -12.33 2.46 28.72
CA LEU A 80 -11.66 3.15 29.83
C LEU A 80 -12.61 4.09 30.59
N ILE A 81 -13.44 4.87 29.88
CA ILE A 81 -14.42 5.77 30.50
C ILE A 81 -15.49 4.98 31.27
N ASN A 82 -15.94 3.85 30.75
CA ASN A 82 -16.91 3.01 31.44
C ASN A 82 -16.30 2.33 32.66
N ALA A 83 -15.05 1.88 32.57
CA ALA A 83 -14.32 1.30 33.69
C ALA A 83 -14.10 2.32 34.82
N SER A 84 -13.75 3.57 34.51
CA SER A 84 -13.57 4.62 35.53
C SER A 84 -14.87 4.97 36.25
N LYS A 85 -16.00 5.01 35.53
CA LYS A 85 -17.33 5.21 36.14
C LYS A 85 -17.72 4.08 37.09
N HIS A 86 -17.33 2.85 36.77
CA HIS A 86 -17.67 1.67 37.58
C HIS A 86 -16.84 1.58 38.88
N SER A 87 -15.65 2.20 38.92
CA SER A 87 -14.80 2.24 40.12
C SER A 87 -15.16 3.35 41.11
N GLU A 88 -15.94 4.34 40.70
CA GLU A 88 -16.38 5.47 41.54
C GLU A 88 -17.77 5.25 42.16
N SER A 89 -18.45 4.13 41.86
CA SER A 89 -19.76 3.73 42.41
C SER A 89 -19.66 2.66 43.48
#